data_AF-S4Y324-F1
#
_entry.id   AF-S4Y324-F1
#
_cell.length_a   1.000
_cell.length_b   1.000
_cell.length_c   1.000
_cell.angle_alpha   90.00
_cell.angle_beta   90.00
_cell.angle_gamma   90.00
#
_symmetry.space_group_name_H-M   'P 1'
#
loop_
_entity.id
_entity.type
_entity.pdbx_description
1 polymer ?
#
loop_
_entity_poly.entity_id
_entity_poly.type
_entity_poly.pdbx_seq_one_letter_code
_entity_poly.pdbx_strand_id
1 'polypeptide(L)'
;MQGKLGRRQFAGRAAATAGISLLATPGLAIGAGKGADSESVGPISLPEGAAFTPGVYVDQRARKPIYLPGANAGYAAHAVSEVLFWTDQLMEHGMFIALLMPGDRLRGPRSEARQFQMTFAGHFLSARDRGYRDDGLSSLLLSTRADVLQFIEYKRRMQRAQEAGTLKSLVWPLFFDHIAREAERFADRLALLAQGSAALQSDEVAAFWTTIMADHLEFVAHLLDPQERALVADAKARAEQLYQTHAHRVGSGQLATMADEVIDFKTAAEHGIEAGQIKSIIDPSLADHVLREAVRFSDEVRRAG
;
A
#
# COMPACT_ATOMS: atom_id res chain seq x y z
N MET A 1 -48.25 16.25 -25.98
CA MET A 1 -47.43 15.94 -27.17
C MET A 1 -46.21 15.15 -26.70
N GLN A 2 -46.28 13.82 -26.79
CA GLN A 2 -45.21 12.89 -26.40
C GLN A 2 -44.38 12.55 -27.63
N GLY A 3 -43.09 12.87 -27.61
CA GLY A 3 -42.14 12.53 -28.67
C GLY A 3 -41.63 11.10 -28.52
N LYS A 4 -41.92 10.26 -29.52
CA LYS A 4 -41.40 8.90 -29.68
C LYS A 4 -39.96 8.94 -30.20
N LEU A 5 -39.03 8.26 -29.52
CA LEU A 5 -37.73 7.88 -30.06
C LEU A 5 -37.70 6.35 -30.22
N GLY A 6 -37.36 5.91 -31.44
CA GLY A 6 -37.61 4.57 -31.95
C GLY A 6 -36.67 3.48 -31.44
N ARG A 7 -37.24 2.30 -31.23
CA ARG A 7 -36.53 1.01 -31.13
C ARG A 7 -36.11 0.57 -32.53
N ARG A 8 -34.80 0.35 -32.75
CA ARG A 8 -34.31 -0.48 -33.87
C ARG A 8 -34.19 -1.92 -33.40
N GLN A 9 -34.97 -2.82 -34.02
CA GLN A 9 -34.79 -4.26 -33.95
C GLN A 9 -33.66 -4.67 -34.91
N PHE A 10 -32.72 -5.48 -34.44
CA PHE A 10 -31.90 -6.33 -35.30
C PHE A 10 -32.23 -7.78 -34.96
N ALA A 11 -32.88 -8.47 -35.89
CA ALA A 11 -33.03 -9.91 -35.92
C ALA A 11 -32.24 -10.43 -37.12
N GLY A 12 -31.39 -11.43 -36.91
CA GLY A 12 -30.54 -11.95 -37.97
C GLY A 12 -29.65 -13.12 -37.58
N ARG A 13 -30.30 -14.24 -37.24
CA ARG A 13 -29.92 -15.65 -37.42
C ARG A 13 -28.44 -16.08 -37.46
N ALA A 14 -28.16 -17.06 -36.61
CA ALA A 14 -27.02 -17.98 -36.65
C ALA A 14 -26.94 -18.80 -37.96
N ALA A 15 -25.72 -19.00 -38.44
CA ALA A 15 -25.36 -20.09 -39.34
C ALA A 15 -23.95 -20.58 -38.97
N ALA A 16 -23.86 -21.84 -38.55
CA ALA A 16 -22.61 -22.56 -38.37
C ALA A 16 -22.07 -22.98 -39.74
N THR A 17 -20.77 -22.78 -39.98
CA THR A 17 -20.04 -23.46 -41.05
C THR A 17 -18.64 -23.84 -40.57
N ALA A 18 -18.24 -25.03 -40.99
CA ALA A 18 -17.06 -25.77 -40.61
C ALA A 18 -15.76 -25.16 -41.17
N GLY A 19 -14.65 -25.61 -40.57
CA GLY A 19 -13.35 -24.98 -40.63
C GLY A 19 -12.60 -25.04 -41.96
N ILE A 20 -11.58 -24.17 -42.02
CA ILE A 20 -10.43 -24.30 -42.90
C ILE A 20 -9.20 -23.90 -42.08
N SER A 21 -8.34 -24.89 -41.88
CA SER A 21 -6.99 -24.73 -41.34
C SER A 21 -6.15 -23.98 -42.37
N LEU A 22 -5.56 -22.85 -41.99
CA LEU A 22 -4.67 -22.05 -42.85
C LEU A 22 -3.30 -21.92 -42.18
N LEU A 23 -2.45 -22.86 -42.60
CA LEU A 23 -1.03 -22.76 -42.93
C LEU A 23 -0.17 -21.72 -42.16
N ALA A 24 0.77 -22.30 -41.41
CA ALA A 24 1.96 -21.65 -40.89
C ALA A 24 2.73 -20.88 -41.97
N THR A 25 3.12 -19.65 -41.65
CA THR A 25 4.12 -18.87 -42.40
C THR A 25 5.51 -19.09 -41.80
N PRO A 26 6.58 -19.18 -42.61
CA PRO A 26 7.93 -19.38 -42.12
C PRO A 26 8.50 -18.09 -41.50
N GLY A 27 9.30 -18.29 -40.46
CA GLY A 27 9.76 -17.25 -39.54
C GLY A 27 10.61 -16.14 -40.18
N LEU A 28 10.37 -14.92 -39.71
CA LEU A 28 11.41 -13.91 -39.64
C LEU A 28 12.25 -14.19 -38.39
N ALA A 29 13.47 -14.67 -38.60
CA ALA A 29 14.51 -14.66 -37.59
C ALA A 29 14.86 -13.20 -37.28
N ILE A 30 14.22 -12.63 -36.25
CA ILE A 30 14.70 -11.43 -35.59
C ILE A 30 15.91 -11.89 -34.79
N GLY A 31 17.10 -11.39 -35.17
CA GLY A 31 18.34 -11.67 -34.49
C GLY A 31 18.17 -11.48 -32.99
N ALA A 32 18.64 -12.46 -32.22
CA ALA A 32 18.74 -12.41 -30.78
C ALA A 32 19.68 -11.26 -30.40
N GLY A 33 19.13 -10.05 -30.31
CA GLY A 33 19.71 -8.97 -29.53
C GLY A 33 19.84 -9.49 -28.11
N LYS A 34 21.03 -9.32 -27.52
CA LYS A 34 21.34 -9.63 -26.12
C LYS A 34 20.11 -9.39 -25.26
N GLY A 35 19.63 -10.45 -24.60
CA GLY A 35 18.42 -10.43 -23.80
C GLY A 35 18.39 -9.17 -22.95
N ALA A 36 17.29 -8.42 -23.04
CA ALA A 36 17.01 -7.39 -22.07
C ALA A 36 17.10 -8.07 -20.71
N ASP A 37 18.06 -7.64 -19.88
CA ASP A 37 18.13 -8.05 -18.48
C ASP A 37 16.71 -7.97 -17.93
N SER A 38 16.15 -9.12 -17.54
CA SER A 38 14.83 -9.14 -16.92
C SER A 38 15.00 -8.45 -15.58
N GLU A 39 14.78 -7.14 -15.56
CA GLU A 39 14.84 -6.34 -14.35
C GLU A 39 13.88 -6.98 -13.34
N SER A 40 14.42 -7.54 -12.25
CA SER A 40 13.61 -8.06 -11.15
C SER A 40 12.67 -6.95 -10.66
N VAL A 41 11.36 -7.21 -10.70
CA VAL A 41 10.30 -6.30 -10.24
C VAL A 41 9.70 -6.78 -8.91
N GLY A 42 10.30 -7.78 -8.28
CA GLY A 42 9.79 -8.39 -7.05
C GLY A 42 10.18 -7.64 -5.77
N PRO A 43 9.56 -7.98 -4.63
CA PRO A 43 9.88 -7.40 -3.34
C PRO A 43 11.34 -7.63 -2.95
N ILE A 44 11.96 -6.63 -2.34
CA ILE A 44 13.23 -6.82 -1.64
C ILE A 44 12.93 -7.66 -0.39
N SER A 45 13.49 -8.86 -0.31
CA SER A 45 13.40 -9.69 0.88
C SER A 45 14.24 -9.08 2.00
N LEU A 46 13.57 -8.56 3.03
CA LEU A 46 14.22 -8.14 4.26
C LEU A 46 14.40 -9.36 5.19
N PRO A 47 15.49 -9.43 5.97
CA PRO A 47 15.68 -10.54 6.90
C PRO A 47 14.58 -10.55 7.98
N GLU A 48 14.10 -11.73 8.34
CA GLU A 48 13.20 -11.89 9.48
C GLU A 48 13.97 -11.85 10.80
N GLY A 49 13.27 -11.49 11.89
CA GLY A 49 13.84 -11.51 13.24
C GLY A 49 13.39 -10.35 14.12
N ALA A 50 13.80 -10.41 15.39
CA ALA A 50 13.54 -9.35 16.36
C ALA A 50 14.42 -8.13 16.11
N ALA A 51 13.90 -6.94 16.42
CA ALA A 51 14.72 -5.72 16.47
C ALA A 51 15.65 -5.77 17.69
N PHE A 52 16.86 -5.24 17.56
CA PHE A 52 17.85 -5.21 18.64
C PHE A 52 17.54 -4.14 19.70
N THR A 53 16.66 -3.19 19.38
CA THR A 53 16.20 -2.16 20.32
C THR A 53 15.22 -2.78 21.33
N PRO A 54 15.52 -2.76 22.64
CA PRO A 54 14.64 -3.33 23.66
C PRO A 54 13.26 -2.66 23.68
N GLY A 55 12.22 -3.45 23.96
CA GLY A 55 10.84 -2.97 24.06
C GLY A 55 10.08 -2.90 22.73
N VAL A 56 10.74 -3.18 21.60
CA VAL A 56 10.06 -3.49 20.33
C VAL A 56 9.69 -4.96 20.31
N TYR A 57 8.43 -5.28 20.01
CA TYR A 57 7.96 -6.65 19.82
C TYR A 57 7.49 -6.86 18.37
N VAL A 58 7.35 -8.13 17.99
CA VAL A 58 6.89 -8.53 16.66
C VAL A 58 5.47 -9.08 16.78
N ASP A 59 4.54 -8.41 16.11
CA ASP A 59 3.18 -8.90 15.88
C ASP A 59 3.15 -9.75 14.60
N GLN A 60 2.44 -10.88 14.65
CA GLN A 60 2.44 -11.96 13.65
C GLN A 60 1.07 -12.13 13.00
N ARG A 61 0.19 -11.13 13.07
CA ARG A 61 -1.15 -11.17 12.45
C ARG A 61 -1.13 -11.07 10.91
N ALA A 62 0.02 -10.75 10.32
CA ALA A 62 0.22 -10.68 8.88
C ALA A 62 1.38 -11.59 8.46
N ARG A 63 1.55 -11.82 7.15
CA ARG A 63 2.63 -12.67 6.62
C ARG A 63 4.01 -12.10 6.93
N LYS A 64 4.18 -10.78 6.79
CA LYS A 64 5.41 -10.10 7.21
C LYS A 64 5.33 -9.66 8.68
N PRO A 65 6.46 -9.68 9.41
CA PRO A 65 6.50 -9.24 10.80
C PRO A 65 6.14 -7.75 10.93
N ILE A 66 5.33 -7.42 11.94
CA ILE A 66 4.97 -6.04 12.25
C ILE A 66 5.67 -5.63 13.54
N TYR A 67 6.52 -4.61 13.46
CA TYR A 67 7.28 -4.11 14.59
C TYR A 67 6.49 -3.04 15.35
N LEU A 68 6.08 -3.36 16.58
CA LEU A 68 5.29 -2.49 17.44
C LEU A 68 6.01 -2.25 18.78
N PRO A 69 5.80 -1.09 19.42
CA PRO A 69 6.34 -0.87 20.75
C PRO A 69 5.46 -1.56 21.80
N GLY A 70 6.07 -2.21 22.79
CA GLY A 70 5.34 -2.81 23.90
C GLY A 70 4.58 -1.79 24.75
N ALA A 71 3.59 -2.23 25.52
CA ALA A 71 2.71 -1.34 26.30
C ALA A 71 3.44 -0.40 27.27
N ASN A 72 4.59 -0.81 27.82
CA ASN A 72 5.42 -0.01 28.73
C ASN A 72 6.79 0.32 28.11
N ALA A 73 6.86 0.39 26.78
CA ALA A 73 8.14 0.56 26.10
C ALA A 73 8.70 1.98 26.26
N GLY A 74 10.03 2.07 26.30
CA GLY A 74 10.73 3.34 26.38
C GLY A 74 10.67 4.13 25.07
N TYR A 75 11.10 5.38 25.13
CA TYR A 75 11.06 6.31 24.01
C TYR A 75 11.74 5.75 22.73
N ALA A 76 12.92 5.13 22.87
CA ALA A 76 13.61 4.49 21.75
C ALA A 76 12.82 3.38 21.06
N ALA A 77 12.03 2.59 21.80
CA ALA A 77 11.20 1.55 21.20
C ALA A 77 10.06 2.15 20.37
N HIS A 78 9.44 3.22 20.85
CA HIS A 78 8.44 3.96 20.07
C HIS A 78 9.06 4.53 18.79
N ALA A 79 10.20 5.21 18.89
CA ALA A 79 10.87 5.80 17.73
C ALA A 79 11.32 4.74 16.71
N VAL A 80 11.93 3.64 17.17
CA VAL A 80 12.44 2.58 16.29
C VAL A 80 11.31 1.79 15.65
N SER A 81 10.23 1.49 16.37
CA SER A 81 9.06 0.80 15.79
C SER A 81 8.36 1.64 14.73
N GLU A 82 8.32 2.97 14.87
CA GLU A 82 7.85 3.89 13.81
C GLU A 82 8.73 3.79 12.55
N VAL A 83 10.06 3.85 12.72
CA VAL A 83 10.99 3.74 11.59
C VAL A 83 10.88 2.37 10.93
N LEU A 84 10.87 1.27 11.69
CA LEU A 84 10.76 -0.08 11.15
C LEU A 84 9.47 -0.26 10.35
N PHE A 85 8.32 0.11 10.92
CA PHE A 85 7.04 -0.03 10.26
C PHE A 85 7.00 0.77 8.95
N TRP A 86 7.25 2.08 9.02
CA TRP A 86 7.07 2.93 7.85
C TRP A 86 8.15 2.76 6.79
N THR A 87 9.39 2.43 7.14
CA THR A 87 10.40 2.15 6.11
C THR A 87 10.11 0.85 5.36
N ASP A 88 9.49 -0.13 6.00
CA ASP A 88 9.00 -1.32 5.31
C ASP A 88 7.84 -0.98 4.35
N GLN A 89 6.85 -0.20 4.81
CA GLN A 89 5.75 0.30 3.96
C GLN A 89 6.27 1.10 2.76
N LEU A 90 7.14 2.09 3.00
CA LEU A 90 7.66 2.95 1.95
C LEU A 90 8.54 2.21 0.94
N MET A 91 9.26 1.17 1.38
CA MET A 91 9.95 0.25 0.47
C MET A 91 8.95 -0.41 -0.47
N GLU A 92 7.84 -0.93 0.05
CA GLU A 92 6.81 -1.58 -0.77
C GLU A 92 6.06 -0.60 -1.66
N HIS A 93 5.87 0.66 -1.27
CA HIS A 93 5.28 1.67 -2.16
C HIS A 93 6.15 1.84 -3.42
N GLY A 94 7.48 1.88 -3.26
CA GLY A 94 8.41 1.91 -4.40
C GLY A 94 8.27 0.68 -5.30
N MET A 95 7.95 -0.48 -4.74
CA MET A 95 7.68 -1.72 -5.48
C MET A 95 6.35 -1.65 -6.24
N PHE A 96 5.25 -1.29 -5.57
CA PHE A 96 3.94 -1.21 -6.21
C PHE A 96 3.92 -0.18 -7.35
N ILE A 97 4.54 0.99 -7.15
CA ILE A 97 4.69 1.99 -8.21
C ILE A 97 5.47 1.40 -9.39
N ALA A 98 6.56 0.67 -9.13
CA ALA A 98 7.37 0.08 -10.18
C ALA A 98 6.62 -1.01 -10.96
N LEU A 99 5.83 -1.84 -10.29
CA LEU A 99 4.98 -2.87 -10.89
C LEU A 99 3.93 -2.26 -11.82
N LEU A 100 3.35 -1.13 -11.43
CA LEU A 100 2.29 -0.42 -12.16
C LEU A 100 2.82 0.55 -13.24
N MET A 101 4.12 0.49 -13.55
CA MET A 101 4.79 1.29 -14.59
C MET A 101 5.43 0.41 -15.68
N PRO A 102 4.64 -0.34 -16.47
CA PRO A 102 5.18 -1.23 -17.49
C PRO A 102 5.72 -0.47 -18.72
N GLY A 103 6.60 -1.14 -19.47
CA GLY A 103 7.15 -0.65 -20.74
C GLY A 103 8.25 0.41 -20.62
N ASP A 104 8.90 0.70 -21.75
CA ASP A 104 10.10 1.54 -21.79
C ASP A 104 9.83 3.02 -21.53
N ARG A 105 8.63 3.51 -21.89
CA ARG A 105 8.25 4.92 -21.71
C ARG A 105 8.20 5.33 -20.24
N LEU A 106 7.98 4.38 -19.33
CA LEU A 106 7.90 4.61 -17.89
C LEU A 106 9.18 4.21 -17.15
N ARG A 107 10.24 3.83 -17.88
CA ARG A 107 11.50 3.35 -17.29
C ARG A 107 12.11 4.35 -16.31
N GLY A 108 12.16 5.63 -16.66
CA GLY A 108 12.73 6.68 -15.79
C GLY A 108 12.04 6.75 -14.42
N PRO A 109 10.74 7.07 -14.36
CA PRO A 109 9.97 7.07 -13.11
C PRO A 109 10.05 5.72 -12.36
N ARG A 110 9.95 4.60 -13.07
CA ARG A 110 10.07 3.26 -12.46
C ARG A 110 11.42 3.04 -11.79
N SER A 111 12.52 3.43 -12.44
CA SER A 111 13.86 3.30 -11.89
C SER A 111 14.06 4.17 -10.64
N GLU A 112 13.46 5.37 -10.62
CA GLU A 112 13.49 6.25 -9.44
C GLU A 112 12.72 5.62 -8.26
N ALA A 113 11.52 5.08 -8.49
CA ALA A 113 10.77 4.35 -7.46
C ALA A 113 11.57 3.18 -6.86
N ARG A 114 12.33 2.45 -7.70
CA ARG A 114 13.21 1.35 -7.25
C ARG A 114 14.39 1.83 -6.40
N GLN A 115 14.95 3.00 -6.68
CA GLN A 115 16.00 3.57 -5.82
C GLN A 115 15.48 3.86 -4.42
N PHE A 116 14.23 4.33 -4.29
CA PHE A 116 13.59 4.49 -3.00
C PHE A 116 13.38 3.17 -2.26
N GLN A 117 13.06 2.07 -2.96
CA GLN A 117 13.00 0.73 -2.32
C GLN A 117 14.32 0.39 -1.62
N MET A 118 15.45 0.54 -2.32
CA MET A 118 16.78 0.28 -1.76
C MET A 118 17.10 1.22 -0.59
N THR A 119 16.70 2.48 -0.69
CA THR A 119 16.91 3.49 0.35
C THR A 119 16.19 3.10 1.64
N PHE A 120 14.90 2.75 1.56
CA PHE A 120 14.12 2.40 2.74
C PHE A 120 14.47 1.02 3.29
N ALA A 121 14.90 0.07 2.47
CA ALA A 121 15.51 -1.17 2.95
C ALA A 121 16.74 -0.89 3.81
N GLY A 122 17.59 0.07 3.42
CA GLY A 122 18.75 0.49 4.21
C GLY A 122 18.37 1.10 5.57
N HIS A 123 17.35 1.96 5.60
CA HIS A 123 16.83 2.52 6.86
C HIS A 123 16.23 1.47 7.76
N PHE A 124 15.46 0.52 7.21
CA PHE A 124 14.89 -0.60 7.96
C PHE A 124 15.99 -1.42 8.65
N LEU A 125 17.02 -1.84 7.90
CA LEU A 125 18.14 -2.61 8.44
C LEU A 125 18.90 -1.82 9.52
N SER A 126 19.12 -0.51 9.29
CA SER A 126 19.75 0.37 10.27
C SER A 126 18.95 0.48 11.56
N ALA A 127 17.62 0.54 11.48
CA ALA A 127 16.73 0.59 12.63
C ALA A 127 16.67 -0.75 13.39
N ARG A 128 16.66 -1.86 12.66
CA ARG A 128 16.53 -3.21 13.24
C ARG A 128 17.80 -3.67 13.95
N ASP A 129 18.97 -3.49 13.33
CA ASP A 129 20.19 -4.23 13.69
C ASP A 129 21.15 -3.48 14.62
N ARG A 130 20.91 -2.20 14.93
CA ARG A 130 21.86 -1.38 15.71
C ARG A 130 21.58 -1.31 17.21
N GLY A 131 20.33 -1.50 17.63
CA GLY A 131 19.90 -1.39 19.03
C GLY A 131 20.05 0.03 19.57
N TYR A 132 18.97 0.82 19.54
CA TYR A 132 19.00 2.23 19.92
C TYR A 132 18.68 2.45 21.40
N ARG A 133 19.21 3.57 21.91
CA ARG A 133 18.88 4.17 23.20
C ARG A 133 18.30 5.57 22.95
N ASP A 134 17.63 6.14 23.94
CA ASP A 134 16.94 7.43 23.81
C ASP A 134 17.85 8.57 23.31
N ASP A 135 19.13 8.57 23.70
CA ASP A 135 20.14 9.55 23.31
C ASP A 135 20.82 9.27 21.94
N GLY A 136 20.54 8.12 21.32
CA GLY A 136 21.18 7.66 20.08
C GLY A 136 20.32 7.79 18.82
N LEU A 137 19.13 8.39 18.91
CA LEU A 137 18.13 8.34 17.83
C LEU A 137 18.29 9.43 16.77
N SER A 138 18.97 10.54 17.08
CA SER A 138 18.96 11.73 16.22
C SER A 138 19.43 11.46 14.80
N SER A 139 20.51 10.68 14.62
CA SER A 139 21.00 10.33 13.28
C SER A 139 20.01 9.48 12.49
N LEU A 140 19.34 8.52 13.15
CA LEU A 140 18.33 7.68 12.50
C LEU A 140 17.15 8.55 12.05
N LEU A 141 16.55 9.29 12.98
CA LEU A 141 15.35 10.09 12.72
C LEU A 141 15.57 11.16 11.64
N LEU A 142 16.68 11.90 11.72
CA LEU A 142 16.97 12.97 10.77
C LEU A 142 17.29 12.44 9.37
N SER A 143 18.08 11.36 9.27
CA SER A 143 18.42 10.78 7.97
C SER A 143 17.21 10.10 7.31
N THR A 144 16.43 9.30 8.06
CA THR A 144 15.18 8.71 7.55
C THR A 144 14.24 9.81 7.06
N ARG A 145 14.04 10.88 7.84
CA ARG A 145 13.13 11.96 7.46
C ARG A 145 13.55 12.65 6.18
N ALA A 146 14.85 12.88 5.97
CA ALA A 146 15.36 13.52 4.75
C ALA A 146 15.02 12.71 3.49
N ASP A 147 15.13 11.38 3.55
CA ASP A 147 14.79 10.51 2.42
C ASP A 147 13.27 10.35 2.24
N VAL A 148 12.49 10.35 3.32
CA VAL A 148 11.02 10.38 3.25
C VAL A 148 10.55 11.64 2.52
N LEU A 149 11.11 12.82 2.82
CA LEU A 149 10.76 14.07 2.14
C LEU A 149 11.04 14.04 0.64
N GLN A 150 12.15 13.42 0.23
CA GLN A 150 12.45 13.22 -1.19
C GLN A 150 11.42 12.29 -1.87
N PHE A 151 10.99 11.24 -1.17
CA PHE A 151 9.98 10.33 -1.72
C PHE A 151 8.58 10.95 -1.78
N ILE A 152 8.23 11.84 -0.84
CA ILE A 152 7.00 12.65 -0.91
C ILE A 152 7.02 13.49 -2.20
N GLU A 153 8.12 14.20 -2.48
CA GLU A 153 8.21 15.01 -3.72
C GLU A 153 8.06 14.13 -4.96
N TYR A 154 8.70 12.95 -4.98
CA TYR A 154 8.49 11.98 -6.06
C TYR A 154 7.01 11.60 -6.23
N LYS A 155 6.35 11.17 -5.15
CA LYS A 155 4.94 10.75 -5.17
C LYS A 155 4.02 11.86 -5.65
N ARG A 156 4.18 13.09 -5.11
CA ARG A 156 3.39 14.26 -5.49
C ARG A 156 3.67 14.71 -6.92
N ARG A 157 4.91 14.62 -7.40
CA ARG A 157 5.25 14.90 -8.80
C ARG A 157 4.59 13.90 -9.75
N MET A 158 4.63 12.60 -9.42
CA MET A 158 3.98 11.55 -10.23
C MET A 158 2.46 11.67 -10.20
N GLN A 159 1.86 12.00 -9.05
CA GLN A 159 0.44 12.31 -8.92
C GLN A 159 0.03 13.40 -9.92
N ARG A 160 0.66 14.58 -9.85
CA ARG A 160 0.36 15.71 -10.74
C ARG A 160 0.53 15.33 -12.21
N ALA A 161 1.56 14.54 -12.54
CA ALA A 161 1.79 14.10 -13.91
C ALA A 161 0.69 13.14 -14.42
N GLN A 162 0.20 12.24 -13.55
CA GLN A 162 -0.90 11.31 -13.85
C GLN A 162 -2.23 12.07 -14.01
N GLU A 163 -2.52 13.01 -13.12
CA GLU A 163 -3.71 13.89 -13.20
C GLU A 163 -3.72 14.74 -14.47
N ALA A 164 -2.55 15.24 -14.88
CA ALA A 164 -2.39 15.99 -16.12
C ALA A 164 -2.38 15.11 -17.39
N GLY A 165 -2.45 13.78 -17.27
CA GLY A 165 -2.39 12.83 -18.39
C GLY A 165 -1.03 12.75 -19.11
N THR A 166 0.01 13.32 -18.51
CA THR A 166 1.39 13.31 -19.03
C THR A 166 2.14 12.04 -18.62
N LEU A 167 1.80 11.48 -17.45
CA LEU A 167 2.15 10.12 -17.04
C LEU A 167 0.99 9.18 -17.41
N LYS A 168 1.29 8.10 -18.11
CA LYS A 168 0.31 7.10 -18.56
C LYS A 168 0.61 5.75 -17.91
N SER A 169 0.64 5.73 -16.58
CA SER A 169 0.86 4.54 -15.77
C SER A 169 -0.46 3.86 -15.38
N LEU A 170 -0.37 2.70 -14.72
CA LEU A 170 -1.51 2.01 -14.10
C LEU A 170 -1.72 2.44 -12.63
N VAL A 171 -0.94 3.40 -12.11
CA VAL A 171 -1.11 3.93 -10.76
C VAL A 171 -2.22 4.97 -10.77
N TRP A 172 -3.25 4.79 -9.95
CA TRP A 172 -4.31 5.79 -9.80
C TRP A 172 -3.78 7.08 -9.16
N PRO A 173 -4.29 8.27 -9.54
CA PRO A 173 -4.00 9.52 -8.83
C PRO A 173 -4.28 9.40 -7.32
N LEU A 174 -5.41 8.79 -6.94
CA LEU A 174 -5.74 8.55 -5.53
C LEU A 174 -4.71 7.64 -4.85
N PHE A 175 -4.17 6.64 -5.54
CA PHE A 175 -3.12 5.79 -4.97
C PHE A 175 -1.85 6.60 -4.71
N PHE A 176 -1.43 7.49 -5.61
CA PHE A 176 -0.30 8.40 -5.35
C PHE A 176 -0.56 9.36 -4.19
N ASP A 177 -1.77 9.92 -4.11
CA ASP A 177 -2.17 10.81 -3.01
C ASP A 177 -2.16 10.08 -1.66
N HIS A 178 -2.76 8.89 -1.60
CA HIS A 178 -2.81 8.02 -0.43
C HIS A 178 -1.41 7.70 0.11
N ILE A 179 -0.53 7.15 -0.73
CA ILE A 179 0.83 6.83 -0.31
C ILE A 179 1.67 8.07 0.01
N ALA A 180 1.31 9.25 -0.51
CA ALA A 180 1.95 10.51 -0.15
C ALA A 180 1.51 10.97 1.24
N ARG A 181 0.22 10.88 1.58
CA ARG A 181 -0.31 11.20 2.91
C ARG A 181 0.31 10.34 4.02
N GLU A 182 0.52 9.05 3.79
CA GLU A 182 1.25 8.18 4.71
C GLU A 182 2.69 8.65 4.96
N ALA A 183 3.40 8.98 3.88
CA ALA A 183 4.77 9.46 3.97
C ALA A 183 4.85 10.84 4.65
N GLU A 184 3.90 11.74 4.38
CA GLU A 184 3.77 13.04 5.01
C GLU A 184 3.54 12.88 6.52
N ARG A 185 2.58 12.05 6.92
CA ARG A 185 2.36 11.72 8.33
C ARG A 185 3.62 11.15 8.99
N PHE A 186 4.31 10.23 8.33
CA PHE A 186 5.55 9.68 8.86
C PHE A 186 6.66 10.74 9.00
N ALA A 187 6.81 11.64 8.04
CA ALA A 187 7.79 12.73 8.13
C ALA A 187 7.50 13.70 9.29
N ASP A 188 6.23 13.98 9.57
CA ASP A 188 5.80 14.78 10.71
C ASP A 188 6.01 14.02 12.02
N ARG A 189 5.71 12.73 12.05
CA ARG A 189 5.99 11.84 13.18
C ARG A 189 7.47 11.80 13.52
N LEU A 190 8.34 11.66 12.53
CA LEU A 190 9.80 11.74 12.72
C LEU A 190 10.26 13.09 13.26
N ALA A 191 9.61 14.19 12.89
CA ALA A 191 9.93 15.52 13.41
C ALA A 191 9.55 15.67 14.89
N LEU A 192 8.39 15.14 15.31
CA LEU A 192 7.97 15.13 16.71
C LEU A 192 8.88 14.24 17.56
N LEU A 193 9.26 13.06 17.03
CA LEU A 193 10.24 12.20 17.66
C LEU A 193 11.61 12.91 17.76
N ALA A 194 12.07 13.61 16.73
CA ALA A 194 13.32 14.37 16.84
C ALA A 194 13.30 15.43 17.96
N GLN A 195 12.10 15.86 18.40
CA GLN A 195 11.88 16.78 19.52
C GLN A 195 11.63 16.06 20.87
N GLY A 196 11.69 14.73 20.90
CA GLY A 196 11.50 13.91 22.11
C GLY A 196 10.04 13.57 22.43
N SER A 197 9.11 13.76 21.49
CA SER A 197 7.69 13.44 21.69
C SER A 197 7.26 12.18 20.94
N ALA A 198 6.87 11.15 21.69
CA ALA A 198 6.22 9.94 21.18
C ALA A 198 4.69 9.96 21.33
N ALA A 199 4.10 11.04 21.84
CA ALA A 199 2.66 11.13 22.10
C ALA A 199 1.86 11.06 20.80
N LEU A 200 0.78 10.28 20.78
CA LEU A 200 -0.20 10.27 19.70
C LEU A 200 -1.34 11.24 20.06
N GLN A 201 -1.93 11.89 19.05
CA GLN A 201 -3.12 12.72 19.23
C GLN A 201 -4.32 11.93 18.70
N SER A 202 -5.33 11.71 19.54
CA SER A 202 -6.42 10.79 19.23
C SER A 202 -7.27 11.24 18.05
N ASP A 203 -7.46 12.55 17.88
CA ASP A 203 -8.17 13.14 16.76
C ASP A 203 -7.41 12.99 15.44
N GLU A 204 -6.08 13.18 15.47
CA GLU A 204 -5.20 12.94 14.32
C GLU A 204 -5.21 11.47 13.91
N VAL A 205 -5.00 10.55 14.87
CA VAL A 205 -4.99 9.10 14.63
C VAL A 205 -6.31 8.65 14.04
N ALA A 206 -7.43 9.10 14.60
CA ALA A 206 -8.76 8.79 14.09
C ALA A 206 -8.94 9.31 12.67
N ALA A 207 -8.61 10.58 12.42
CA ALA A 207 -8.79 11.21 11.11
C ALA A 207 -7.95 10.54 10.01
N PHE A 208 -6.67 10.28 10.30
CA PHE A 208 -5.74 9.65 9.38
C PHE A 208 -6.19 8.24 9.02
N TRP A 209 -6.31 7.36 10.02
CA TRP A 209 -6.51 5.94 9.74
C TRP A 209 -7.89 5.64 9.17
N THR A 210 -8.94 6.38 9.56
CA THR A 210 -10.27 6.20 8.94
C THR A 210 -10.23 6.50 7.45
N THR A 211 -9.51 7.54 7.04
CA THR A 211 -9.32 7.88 5.63
C THR A 211 -8.49 6.82 4.91
N ILE A 212 -7.35 6.42 5.47
CA ILE A 212 -6.47 5.40 4.87
C ILE A 212 -7.19 4.05 4.73
N MET A 213 -7.93 3.61 5.74
CA MET A 213 -8.68 2.36 5.68
C MET A 213 -9.84 2.42 4.67
N ALA A 214 -10.50 3.57 4.53
CA ALA A 214 -11.54 3.73 3.51
C ALA A 214 -10.95 3.65 2.09
N ASP A 215 -9.84 4.34 1.84
CA ASP A 215 -9.11 4.28 0.56
C ASP A 215 -8.67 2.84 0.23
N HIS A 216 -8.15 2.11 1.21
CA HIS A 216 -7.78 0.69 1.04
C HIS A 216 -8.95 -0.17 0.57
N LEU A 217 -10.12 -0.01 1.19
CA LEU A 217 -11.30 -0.79 0.86
C LEU A 217 -11.84 -0.43 -0.52
N GLU A 218 -11.73 0.83 -0.94
CA GLU A 218 -12.00 1.24 -2.32
C GLU A 218 -10.99 0.61 -3.29
N PHE A 219 -9.69 0.60 -2.97
CA PHE A 219 -8.69 -0.07 -3.82
C PHE A 219 -8.97 -1.56 -3.96
N VAL A 220 -9.30 -2.26 -2.87
CA VAL A 220 -9.71 -3.66 -2.89
C VAL A 220 -10.92 -3.83 -3.81
N ALA A 221 -11.97 -3.03 -3.63
CA ALA A 221 -13.18 -3.11 -4.45
C ALA A 221 -12.92 -2.92 -5.96
N HIS A 222 -11.94 -2.08 -6.32
CA HIS A 222 -11.59 -1.81 -7.71
C HIS A 222 -10.58 -2.81 -8.32
N LEU A 223 -9.80 -3.50 -7.49
CA LEU A 223 -8.83 -4.51 -7.92
C LEU A 223 -9.41 -5.94 -7.92
N LEU A 224 -10.56 -6.16 -7.29
CA LEU A 224 -11.34 -7.39 -7.40
C LEU A 224 -11.94 -7.54 -8.81
N ASP A 225 -12.06 -8.79 -9.28
CA ASP A 225 -12.78 -9.06 -10.51
C ASP A 225 -14.26 -8.66 -10.35
N PRO A 226 -14.90 -8.04 -11.36
CA PRO A 226 -16.31 -7.67 -11.27
C PRO A 226 -17.29 -8.84 -11.02
N GLN A 227 -16.85 -10.09 -11.18
CA GLN A 227 -17.62 -11.28 -10.80
C GLN A 227 -17.66 -11.53 -9.28
N GLU A 228 -16.72 -11.00 -8.51
CA GLU A 228 -16.71 -11.07 -7.03
C GLU A 228 -17.70 -10.07 -6.40
N ARG A 229 -18.93 -10.02 -6.94
CA ARG A 229 -19.92 -8.96 -6.68
C ARG A 229 -20.22 -8.75 -5.19
N ALA A 230 -20.31 -9.85 -4.42
CA ALA A 230 -20.58 -9.78 -2.99
C ALA A 230 -19.41 -9.14 -2.23
N LEU A 231 -18.18 -9.53 -2.55
CA LEU A 231 -16.98 -9.02 -1.90
C LEU A 231 -16.73 -7.55 -2.29
N VAL A 232 -16.98 -7.18 -3.55
CA VAL A 232 -16.94 -5.79 -4.02
C VAL A 232 -17.95 -4.93 -3.26
N ALA A 233 -19.18 -5.42 -3.06
CA ALA A 233 -20.21 -4.70 -2.34
C ALA A 233 -19.87 -4.53 -0.84
N ASP A 234 -19.35 -5.58 -0.19
CA ASP A 234 -18.91 -5.54 1.21
C ASP A 234 -17.76 -4.53 1.41
N ALA A 235 -16.73 -4.58 0.56
CA ALA A 235 -15.62 -3.64 0.60
C ALA A 235 -16.10 -2.17 0.51
N LYS A 236 -16.99 -1.87 -0.44
CA LYS A 236 -17.54 -0.51 -0.62
C LYS A 236 -18.41 -0.07 0.56
N ALA A 237 -19.23 -0.96 1.12
CA ALA A 237 -20.06 -0.63 2.28
C ALA A 237 -19.21 -0.28 3.51
N ARG A 238 -18.11 -1.02 3.72
CA ARG A 238 -17.15 -0.75 4.80
C ARG A 238 -16.37 0.54 4.57
N ALA A 239 -15.98 0.83 3.33
CA ALA A 239 -15.33 2.10 2.97
C ALA A 239 -16.22 3.29 3.32
N GLU A 240 -17.49 3.24 2.91
CA GLU A 240 -18.49 4.26 3.23
C GLU A 240 -18.66 4.43 4.74
N GLN A 241 -18.73 3.33 5.50
CA GLN A 241 -18.82 3.40 6.96
C GLN A 241 -17.62 4.14 7.59
N LEU A 242 -16.40 3.93 7.08
CA LEU A 242 -15.21 4.64 7.55
C LEU A 242 -15.23 6.13 7.19
N TYR A 243 -15.66 6.50 5.98
CA TYR A 243 -15.86 7.90 5.61
C TYR A 243 -16.90 8.59 6.51
N GLN A 244 -18.01 7.92 6.83
CA GLN A 244 -19.01 8.46 7.75
C GLN A 244 -18.45 8.59 9.17
N THR A 245 -17.70 7.60 9.65
CA THR A 245 -17.05 7.66 10.98
C THR A 245 -16.12 8.86 11.11
N HIS A 246 -15.34 9.17 10.06
CA HIS A 246 -14.48 10.34 10.01
C HIS A 246 -15.29 11.64 10.22
N ALA A 247 -16.44 11.79 9.56
CA ALA A 247 -17.29 12.97 9.66
C ALA A 247 -17.92 13.17 11.05
N HIS A 248 -18.21 12.08 11.78
CA HIS A 248 -18.99 12.12 13.03
C HIS A 248 -18.14 12.05 14.32
N ARG A 249 -16.80 11.94 14.22
CA ARG A 249 -15.86 11.90 15.36
C ARG A 249 -16.23 10.86 16.44
N VAL A 250 -16.24 9.59 16.07
CA VAL A 250 -16.58 8.49 16.99
C VAL A 250 -15.48 8.26 18.04
N GLY A 251 -15.84 7.62 19.16
CA GLY A 251 -14.91 7.35 20.27
C GLY A 251 -13.90 6.22 19.98
N SER A 252 -12.81 6.19 20.76
CA SER A 252 -11.69 5.24 20.60
C SER A 252 -12.10 3.77 20.67
N GLY A 253 -13.03 3.41 21.57
CA GLY A 253 -13.55 2.04 21.68
C GLY A 253 -14.26 1.58 20.40
N GLN A 254 -15.06 2.45 19.78
CA GLN A 254 -15.73 2.15 18.51
C GLN A 254 -14.72 2.06 17.36
N LEU A 255 -13.71 2.95 17.32
CA LEU A 255 -12.64 2.87 16.33
C LEU A 255 -11.82 1.58 16.44
N ALA A 256 -11.55 1.12 17.67
CA ALA A 256 -10.84 -0.14 17.89
C ALA A 256 -11.63 -1.33 17.34
N THR A 257 -12.94 -1.39 17.57
CA THR A 257 -13.81 -2.41 16.97
C THR A 257 -13.81 -2.34 15.45
N MET A 258 -13.92 -1.15 14.87
CA MET A 258 -13.86 -0.99 13.41
C MET A 258 -12.50 -1.42 12.84
N ALA A 259 -11.40 -1.14 13.55
CA ALA A 259 -10.07 -1.59 13.15
C ALA A 259 -9.99 -3.12 13.11
N ASP A 260 -10.53 -3.80 14.12
CA ASP A 260 -10.55 -5.26 14.19
C ASP A 260 -11.41 -5.87 13.06
N GLU A 261 -12.57 -5.28 12.76
CA GLU A 261 -13.40 -5.71 11.62
C GLU A 261 -12.69 -5.56 10.27
N VAL A 262 -11.90 -4.49 10.10
CA VAL A 262 -11.08 -4.28 8.89
C VAL A 262 -9.92 -5.28 8.82
N ILE A 263 -9.31 -5.63 9.95
CA ILE A 263 -8.28 -6.67 10.04
C ILE A 263 -8.87 -8.02 9.62
N ASP A 264 -10.02 -8.41 10.15
CA ASP A 264 -10.68 -9.68 9.83
C ASP A 264 -11.00 -9.76 8.32
N PHE A 265 -11.55 -8.68 7.76
CA PHE A 265 -11.81 -8.59 6.32
C PHE A 265 -10.53 -8.75 5.49
N LYS A 266 -9.47 -8.00 5.82
CA LYS A 266 -8.20 -8.03 5.08
C LYS A 266 -7.47 -9.37 5.21
N THR A 267 -7.54 -10.01 6.38
CA THR A 267 -6.98 -11.36 6.62
C THR A 267 -7.68 -12.40 5.76
N ALA A 268 -9.02 -12.37 5.72
CA ALA A 268 -9.80 -13.30 4.88
C ALA A 268 -9.53 -13.06 3.38
N ALA A 269 -9.43 -11.79 2.97
CA ALA A 269 -9.12 -11.42 1.59
C ALA A 269 -7.71 -11.88 1.18
N GLU A 270 -6.69 -11.63 2.00
CA GLU A 270 -5.30 -12.08 1.77
C GLU A 270 -5.25 -13.60 1.57
N HIS A 271 -5.79 -14.37 2.51
CA HIS A 271 -5.80 -15.84 2.40
C HIS A 271 -6.52 -16.32 1.13
N GLY A 272 -7.66 -15.71 0.79
CA GLY A 272 -8.40 -16.07 -0.43
C GLY A 272 -7.66 -15.71 -1.72
N ILE A 273 -6.92 -14.61 -1.74
CA ILE A 273 -6.07 -14.20 -2.88
C ILE A 273 -4.89 -15.17 -3.03
N GLU A 274 -4.19 -15.47 -1.95
CA GLU A 274 -3.04 -16.41 -1.96
C GLU A 274 -3.45 -17.81 -2.38
N ALA A 275 -4.60 -18.30 -1.91
CA ALA A 275 -5.12 -19.61 -2.27
C ALA A 275 -5.69 -19.68 -3.70
N GLY A 276 -5.73 -18.56 -4.44
CA GLY A 276 -6.34 -18.48 -5.77
C GLY A 276 -7.86 -18.68 -5.76
N GLN A 277 -8.52 -18.42 -4.61
CA GLN A 277 -9.95 -18.58 -4.40
C GLN A 277 -10.74 -17.30 -4.68
N ILE A 278 -10.08 -16.14 -4.62
CA ILE A 278 -10.64 -14.83 -4.96
C ILE A 278 -10.08 -14.38 -6.29
N LYS A 279 -10.95 -14.09 -7.26
CA LYS A 279 -10.54 -13.52 -8.55
C LYS A 279 -10.20 -12.05 -8.38
N SER A 280 -8.95 -11.69 -8.63
CA SER A 280 -8.48 -10.32 -8.53
C SER A 280 -7.21 -10.08 -9.35
N ILE A 281 -6.82 -8.82 -9.45
CA ILE A 281 -5.48 -8.40 -9.87
C ILE A 281 -4.69 -7.84 -8.68
N ILE A 282 -5.03 -8.26 -7.46
CA ILE A 282 -4.35 -7.86 -6.22
C ILE A 282 -3.11 -8.74 -6.04
N ASP A 283 -1.93 -8.13 -6.00
CA ASP A 283 -0.71 -8.83 -5.62
C ASP A 283 -0.79 -9.27 -4.15
N PRO A 284 -0.43 -10.51 -3.78
CA PRO A 284 -0.43 -10.94 -2.37
C PRO A 284 0.37 -10.02 -1.45
N SER A 285 1.46 -9.42 -1.93
CA SER A 285 2.24 -8.46 -1.15
C SER A 285 1.46 -7.16 -0.88
N LEU A 286 0.56 -6.76 -1.78
CA LEU A 286 -0.33 -5.61 -1.55
C LEU A 286 -1.41 -5.96 -0.51
N ALA A 287 -1.93 -7.20 -0.51
CA ALA A 287 -2.88 -7.65 0.50
C ALA A 287 -2.25 -7.66 1.91
N ASP A 288 -1.05 -8.23 2.04
CA ASP A 288 -0.26 -8.21 3.29
C ASP A 288 0.05 -6.77 3.73
N HIS A 289 0.47 -5.91 2.79
CA HIS A 289 0.78 -4.52 3.05
C HIS A 289 -0.37 -3.77 3.72
N VAL A 290 -1.56 -3.81 3.11
CA VAL A 290 -2.72 -3.09 3.67
C VAL A 290 -3.23 -3.76 4.95
N LEU A 291 -3.02 -5.06 5.16
CA LEU A 291 -3.32 -5.74 6.43
C LEU A 291 -2.43 -5.24 7.57
N ARG A 292 -1.13 -5.10 7.34
CA ARG A 292 -0.19 -4.54 8.33
C ARG A 292 -0.55 -3.12 8.74
N GLU A 293 -1.06 -2.32 7.81
CA GLU A 293 -1.59 -0.99 8.13
C GLU A 293 -2.84 -1.03 8.99
N ALA A 294 -3.75 -1.98 8.76
CA ALA A 294 -4.93 -2.14 9.60
C ALA A 294 -4.55 -2.59 11.03
N VAL A 295 -3.55 -3.45 11.14
CA VAL A 295 -2.96 -3.81 12.45
C VAL A 295 -2.34 -2.59 13.13
N ARG A 296 -1.63 -1.74 12.39
CA ARG A 296 -1.07 -0.49 12.94
C ARG A 296 -2.16 0.49 13.38
N PHE A 297 -3.24 0.63 12.61
CA PHE A 297 -4.42 1.41 12.99
C PHE A 297 -5.00 0.92 14.34
N SER A 298 -5.21 -0.39 14.45
CA SER A 298 -5.74 -1.06 15.64
C SER A 298 -4.85 -0.80 16.88
N ASP A 299 -3.53 -0.83 16.72
CA ASP A 299 -2.56 -0.51 17.77
C ASP A 299 -2.57 0.99 18.16
N GLU A 300 -2.49 1.90 17.19
CA GLU A 300 -2.42 3.34 17.47
C GLU A 300 -3.69 3.89 18.10
N VAL A 301 -4.87 3.42 17.68
CA VAL A 301 -6.15 3.80 18.32
C VAL A 301 -6.17 3.42 19.80
N ARG A 302 -5.69 2.22 20.14
CA ARG A 302 -5.65 1.75 21.53
C ARG A 302 -4.61 2.46 22.38
N ARG A 303 -3.54 2.98 21.77
CA ARG A 303 -2.51 3.77 22.46
C ARG A 303 -2.87 5.25 22.58
N ALA A 304 -3.69 5.77 21.68
CA ALA A 304 -4.14 7.17 21.69
C ALA A 304 -5.43 7.40 22.49
N GLY A 305 -6.25 6.37 22.68
CA GLY A 305 -7.50 6.39 23.46
C GLY A 305 -7.29 6.08 24.93
#